data_AF-A0A067FR83-F1
#
_entry.id   AF-A0A067FR83-F1
#
_cell.length_a   1.000
_cell.length_b   1.000
_cell.length_c   1.000
_cell.angle_alpha   90.00
_cell.angle_beta   90.00
_cell.angle_gamma   90.00
#
_symmetry.space_group_name_H-M   'P 1'
#
loop_
_entity.id
_entity.type
_entity.pdbx_description
1 polymer ?
#
loop_
_entity_poly.entity_id
_entity_poly.type
_entity_poly.pdbx_seq_one_letter_code
_entity_poly.pdbx_strand_id
1 'polypeptide(L)'
;MRGIVMRRGSFKQMRLNQMETGHWNIPSLKLGWRFYKEIKIVIYNISRHFMGEDLADLSLKELQSVEQQIDSGLKLIRSRKNQLMLQSISELQKKDKLLKEQNNLLAKKVKEKEKLLSQEAQCREQQQQLNHDWNSSNVHLMQTLTNSSYQMGGGSGEEDEDTPTGHRANALLPAWMLRHLH
;
A
#
# COMPACT_ATOMS: atom_id res chain seq x y z
N MET A 1 71.78 -32.56 18.00
CA MET A 1 70.56 -32.76 17.20
C MET A 1 69.80 -31.44 17.12
N ARG A 2 69.84 -30.73 15.98
CA ARG A 2 69.07 -29.49 15.81
C ARG A 2 67.72 -29.83 15.18
N GLY A 3 66.65 -29.75 15.97
CA GLY A 3 65.29 -29.97 15.50
C GLY A 3 64.85 -28.84 14.58
N ILE A 4 64.39 -29.18 13.38
CA ILE A 4 63.77 -28.24 12.45
C ILE A 4 62.40 -27.86 13.02
N VAL A 5 62.33 -26.73 13.71
CA VAL A 5 61.05 -26.11 14.12
C VAL A 5 60.49 -25.38 12.90
N MET A 6 59.62 -26.04 12.14
CA MET A 6 58.85 -25.35 11.10
C MET A 6 57.90 -24.34 11.73
N ARG A 7 58.01 -23.07 11.33
CA ARG A 7 57.07 -22.00 11.71
C ARG A 7 55.64 -22.37 11.31
N ARG A 8 54.67 -22.24 12.22
CA ARG A 8 53.23 -22.56 12.02
C ARG A 8 52.62 -21.97 10.73
N GLY A 9 53.09 -20.81 10.27
CA GLY A 9 52.65 -20.20 9.01
C GLY A 9 53.12 -20.96 7.76
N SER A 10 54.31 -21.53 7.79
CA SER A 10 54.87 -22.34 6.69
C SER A 10 54.06 -23.62 6.47
N PHE A 11 53.53 -24.22 7.53
CA PHE A 11 52.73 -25.44 7.45
C PHE A 11 51.32 -25.23 6.87
N LYS A 12 50.74 -24.03 7.02
CA LYS A 12 49.48 -23.66 6.34
C LYS A 12 49.73 -23.38 4.86
N GLN A 13 50.79 -22.63 4.54
CA GLN A 13 51.16 -22.32 3.16
C GLN A 13 51.58 -23.57 2.38
N MET A 14 52.37 -24.46 3.01
CA MET A 14 52.76 -25.76 2.45
C MET A 14 51.55 -26.67 2.25
N ARG A 15 50.55 -26.64 3.15
CA ARG A 15 49.29 -27.38 2.94
C ARG A 15 48.51 -26.87 1.74
N LEU A 16 48.41 -25.56 1.54
CA LEU A 16 47.72 -24.97 0.38
C LEU A 16 48.46 -25.31 -0.93
N ASN A 17 49.79 -25.18 -0.94
CA ASN A 17 50.62 -25.51 -2.11
C ASN A 17 50.65 -27.03 -2.40
N GLN A 18 50.54 -27.88 -1.37
CA GLN A 18 50.40 -29.34 -1.52
C GLN A 18 49.00 -29.78 -1.96
N MET A 19 47.95 -29.00 -1.64
CA MET A 19 46.60 -29.23 -2.18
C MET A 19 46.54 -29.05 -3.70
N GLU A 20 47.35 -28.15 -4.26
CA GLU A 20 47.46 -27.92 -5.70
C GLU A 20 48.41 -28.92 -6.39
N THR A 21 49.56 -29.23 -5.77
CA THR A 21 50.59 -30.10 -6.37
C THR A 21 50.35 -31.61 -6.18
N GLY A 22 49.48 -31.99 -5.23
CA GLY A 22 49.07 -33.39 -5.01
C GLY A 22 50.12 -34.32 -4.39
N HIS A 23 51.28 -33.79 -4.06
CA HIS A 23 52.39 -34.57 -3.54
C HIS A 23 52.36 -34.60 -2.00
N TRP A 24 51.65 -35.58 -1.45
CA TRP A 24 51.53 -35.77 0.00
C TRP A 24 52.51 -36.82 0.51
N ASN A 25 53.30 -36.45 1.52
CA ASN A 25 54.28 -37.32 2.14
C ASN A 25 53.64 -38.31 3.15
N ILE A 26 52.52 -37.93 3.75
CA ILE A 26 51.79 -38.77 4.73
C ILE A 26 50.78 -39.68 3.99
N PRO A 27 50.85 -41.02 4.15
CA PRO A 27 50.00 -41.97 3.41
C PRO A 27 48.49 -41.73 3.52
N SER A 28 47.99 -41.40 4.72
CA SER A 28 46.55 -41.13 4.95
C SER A 28 46.07 -39.88 4.21
N LEU A 29 46.86 -38.80 4.23
CA LEU A 29 46.55 -37.56 3.51
C LEU A 29 46.66 -37.75 2.00
N LYS A 30 47.64 -38.54 1.54
CA LYS A 30 47.79 -38.90 0.13
C LYS A 30 46.56 -39.62 -0.40
N LEU A 31 46.05 -40.59 0.37
CA LEU A 31 44.85 -41.33 0.01
C LEU A 31 43.62 -40.40 -0.02
N GLY A 32 43.44 -39.56 1.00
CA GLY A 32 42.34 -38.59 1.06
C GLY A 32 42.34 -37.60 -0.12
N TRP A 33 43.51 -37.11 -0.53
CA TRP A 33 43.61 -36.23 -1.69
C TRP A 33 43.31 -36.94 -3.00
N ARG A 34 43.75 -38.20 -3.16
CA ARG A 34 43.36 -38.99 -4.34
C ARG A 34 41.85 -39.12 -4.42
N PHE A 35 41.18 -39.50 -3.34
CA PHE A 35 39.72 -39.55 -3.31
C PHE A 35 39.07 -38.20 -3.65
N TYR A 36 39.55 -37.11 -3.05
CA TYR A 36 39.06 -35.77 -3.38
C TYR A 36 39.24 -35.44 -4.87
N LYS A 37 40.41 -35.75 -5.45
CA LYS A 37 40.70 -35.52 -6.86
C LYS A 37 39.78 -36.35 -7.75
N GLU A 38 39.62 -37.65 -7.48
CA GLU A 38 38.73 -38.52 -8.25
C GLU A 38 37.29 -38.00 -8.20
N ILE A 39 36.76 -37.69 -7.02
CA ILE A 39 35.42 -37.13 -6.85
C ILE A 39 35.27 -35.82 -7.62
N LYS A 40 36.26 -34.92 -7.51
CA LYS A 40 36.24 -33.62 -8.20
C LYS A 40 36.21 -33.79 -9.72
N ILE A 41 37.02 -34.71 -10.27
CA ILE A 41 37.04 -35.00 -11.71
C ILE A 41 35.71 -35.58 -12.17
N VAL A 42 35.15 -36.54 -11.43
CA VAL A 42 33.86 -37.15 -11.77
C VAL A 42 32.75 -36.10 -11.81
N ILE A 43 32.66 -35.23 -10.81
CA ILE A 43 31.65 -34.14 -10.78
C ILE A 43 31.87 -33.18 -11.95
N TYR A 44 33.12 -32.81 -12.24
CA TYR A 44 33.44 -31.92 -13.35
C TYR A 44 33.02 -32.50 -14.71
N ASN A 45 33.36 -33.77 -14.97
CA ASN A 45 32.99 -34.45 -16.21
C ASN A 45 31.48 -34.61 -16.34
N ILE A 46 30.80 -35.01 -15.25
CA ILE A 46 29.34 -35.10 -15.23
C ILE A 46 28.71 -33.74 -15.57
N SER A 47 29.20 -32.65 -14.99
CA SER A 47 28.70 -31.30 -15.31
C SER A 47 28.87 -30.96 -16.78
N ARG A 48 30.04 -31.27 -17.37
CA ARG A 48 30.31 -31.06 -18.79
C ARG A 48 29.39 -31.88 -19.69
N HIS A 49 29.19 -33.16 -19.38
CA HIS A 49 28.25 -34.01 -20.13
C HIS A 49 26.82 -33.46 -20.06
N PHE A 50 26.37 -32.99 -18.90
CA PHE A 50 25.07 -32.33 -18.75
C PHE A 50 24.96 -31.00 -19.52
N MET A 51 26.08 -30.34 -19.78
CA MET A 51 26.19 -29.14 -20.61
C MET A 51 26.37 -29.46 -22.11
N GLY A 52 26.44 -30.74 -22.48
CA GLY A 52 26.65 -31.19 -23.85
C GLY A 52 28.11 -31.14 -24.32
N GLU A 53 29.06 -31.06 -23.39
CA GLU A 53 30.50 -31.03 -23.63
C GLU A 53 31.12 -32.43 -23.41
N ASP A 54 32.26 -32.73 -24.05
CA ASP A 54 33.03 -33.99 -23.94
C ASP A 54 32.22 -35.29 -24.14
N LEU A 55 31.22 -35.26 -25.03
CA LEU A 55 30.37 -36.43 -25.29
C LEU A 55 31.03 -37.50 -26.17
N ALA A 56 32.16 -37.21 -26.81
CA ALA A 56 32.82 -38.09 -27.77
C ALA A 56 33.31 -39.41 -27.14
N ASP A 57 33.66 -39.38 -25.87
CA ASP A 57 34.19 -40.53 -25.12
C ASP A 57 33.09 -41.40 -24.50
N LEU A 58 31.82 -40.98 -24.60
CA LEU A 58 30.67 -41.71 -24.06
C LEU A 58 30.18 -42.80 -25.01
N SER A 59 29.84 -43.96 -24.45
CA SER A 59 29.11 -44.98 -25.20
C SER A 59 27.67 -44.54 -25.47
N LEU A 60 27.03 -45.14 -26.48
CA LEU A 60 25.63 -44.85 -26.81
C LEU A 60 24.68 -45.00 -25.61
N LYS A 61 24.92 -46.01 -24.74
CA LYS A 61 24.11 -46.24 -23.54
C LYS A 61 24.28 -45.12 -22.51
N GLU A 62 25.51 -44.62 -22.33
CA GLU A 62 25.78 -43.53 -21.39
C GLU A 62 25.20 -42.21 -21.91
N LEU A 63 25.31 -41.95 -23.21
CA LEU A 63 24.70 -40.78 -23.84
C LEU A 63 23.18 -40.78 -23.68
N GLN A 64 22.53 -41.93 -23.93
CA GLN A 64 21.09 -42.09 -23.71
C GLN A 64 20.70 -41.88 -22.24
N SER A 65 21.53 -42.32 -21.29
CA SER A 65 21.30 -42.09 -19.86
C SER A 65 21.39 -40.61 -19.49
N VAL A 66 22.38 -39.89 -20.01
CA VAL A 66 22.53 -38.44 -19.79
C VAL A 66 21.32 -37.69 -20.36
N GLU A 67 20.90 -38.01 -21.57
CA GLU A 67 19.71 -37.44 -22.22
C GLU A 67 18.45 -37.65 -21.36
N GLN A 68 18.19 -38.89 -20.91
CA GLN A 68 17.05 -39.21 -20.06
C GLN A 68 17.07 -38.46 -18.72
N GLN A 69 18.25 -38.28 -18.12
CA GLN A 69 18.40 -37.52 -16.88
C GLN A 69 18.10 -36.03 -17.10
N ILE A 70 18.59 -35.44 -18.19
CA ILE A 70 18.29 -34.04 -18.57
C ILE A 70 16.78 -33.88 -18.77
N ASP A 71 16.17 -34.74 -19.58
CA ASP A 71 14.75 -34.68 -19.88
C ASP A 71 13.87 -34.79 -18.63
N SER A 72 14.21 -35.73 -17.75
CA SER A 72 13.50 -35.93 -16.49
C SER A 72 13.66 -34.72 -15.56
N GLY A 73 14.87 -34.17 -15.44
CA GLY A 73 15.14 -32.94 -14.69
C GLY A 73 14.37 -31.74 -15.24
N LEU A 74 14.35 -31.55 -16.56
CA LEU A 74 13.61 -30.48 -17.21
C LEU A 74 12.10 -30.61 -17.00
N LYS A 75 11.55 -31.82 -17.10
CA LYS A 75 10.13 -32.09 -16.79
C LYS A 75 9.80 -31.70 -15.35
N LEU A 76 10.66 -32.07 -14.39
CA LEU A 76 10.47 -31.73 -12.98
C LEU A 76 10.53 -30.21 -12.75
N ILE A 77 11.55 -29.53 -13.30
CA ILE A 77 11.70 -28.06 -13.18
C ILE A 77 10.48 -27.35 -13.77
N ARG A 78 10.05 -27.75 -14.97
CA ARG A 78 8.87 -27.17 -15.64
C ARG A 78 7.60 -27.38 -14.83
N SER A 79 7.39 -28.60 -14.32
CA SER A 79 6.26 -28.93 -13.45
C SER A 79 6.25 -28.06 -12.19
N ARG A 80 7.41 -27.94 -11.51
CA ARG A 80 7.53 -27.11 -10.31
C ARG A 80 7.29 -25.63 -10.60
N LYS A 81 7.84 -25.09 -11.69
CA LYS A 81 7.60 -23.71 -12.11
C LYS A 81 6.12 -23.45 -12.39
N ASN A 82 5.45 -24.36 -13.08
CA ASN A 82 4.01 -24.26 -13.35
C ASN A 82 3.20 -24.31 -12.05
N GLN A 83 3.52 -25.22 -11.13
CA GLN A 83 2.86 -25.30 -9.83
C GLN A 83 2.97 -23.98 -9.06
N LEU A 84 4.17 -23.41 -8.96
CA LEU A 84 4.39 -22.14 -8.26
C LEU A 84 3.67 -20.98 -8.94
N MET A 85 3.65 -20.94 -10.27
CA MET A 85 2.92 -19.92 -11.02
C MET A 85 1.41 -20.00 -10.76
N LEU A 86 0.83 -21.20 -10.76
CA LEU A 86 -0.60 -21.40 -10.47
C LEU A 86 -0.94 -21.02 -9.02
N GLN A 87 -0.06 -21.33 -8.07
CA GLN A 87 -0.21 -20.88 -6.68
C GLN A 87 -0.22 -19.35 -6.59
N SER A 88 0.74 -18.67 -7.23
CA SER A 88 0.81 -17.22 -7.26
C SER A 88 -0.44 -16.58 -7.90
N ILE A 89 -0.91 -17.13 -9.02
CA ILE A 89 -2.16 -16.67 -9.67
C ILE A 89 -3.34 -16.80 -8.70
N SER A 90 -3.47 -17.95 -8.03
CA SER A 90 -4.57 -18.20 -7.08
C SER A 90 -4.54 -17.23 -5.89
N GLU A 91 -3.35 -16.95 -5.35
CA GLU A 91 -3.17 -15.98 -4.27
C GLU A 91 -3.56 -14.57 -4.70
N LEU A 92 -3.15 -14.14 -5.90
CA LEU A 92 -3.49 -12.84 -6.46
C LEU A 92 -4.99 -12.72 -6.72
N GLN A 93 -5.63 -13.75 -7.27
CA GLN A 93 -7.08 -13.78 -7.49
C GLN A 93 -7.85 -13.67 -6.17
N LYS A 94 -7.39 -14.33 -5.10
CA LYS A 94 -8.00 -14.20 -3.78
C LYS A 94 -7.88 -12.78 -3.23
N LYS A 95 -6.71 -12.14 -3.38
CA LYS A 95 -6.49 -10.74 -2.98
C LYS A 95 -7.37 -9.78 -3.78
N ASP A 96 -7.45 -9.95 -5.10
CA ASP A 96 -8.31 -9.14 -5.96
C ASP A 96 -9.78 -9.24 -5.55
N LYS A 97 -10.28 -10.45 -5.29
CA LYS A 97 -11.65 -10.65 -4.79
C LYS A 97 -11.89 -9.93 -3.46
N LEU A 98 -11.00 -10.09 -2.48
CA LEU A 98 -11.12 -9.42 -1.18
C LEU A 98 -11.10 -7.90 -1.31
N LEU A 99 -10.22 -7.35 -2.15
CA LEU A 99 -10.14 -5.91 -2.39
C LEU A 99 -11.40 -5.39 -3.08
N LYS A 100 -11.95 -6.12 -4.06
CA LYS A 100 -13.23 -5.78 -4.70
C LYS A 100 -14.38 -5.79 -3.70
N GLU A 101 -14.44 -6.78 -2.81
CA GLU A 101 -15.46 -6.84 -1.75
C GLU A 101 -15.34 -5.65 -0.78
N GLN A 102 -14.12 -5.31 -0.35
CA GLN A 102 -13.88 -4.14 0.50
C GLN A 102 -14.25 -2.83 -0.19
N ASN A 103 -13.87 -2.66 -1.46
CA ASN A 103 -14.20 -1.48 -2.25
C ASN A 103 -15.73 -1.34 -2.41
N ASN A 104 -16.43 -2.44 -2.75
CA ASN A 104 -17.89 -2.44 -2.84
C ASN A 104 -18.56 -2.06 -1.51
N LEU A 105 -18.03 -2.52 -0.37
CA LEU A 105 -18.52 -2.15 0.95
C LEU A 105 -18.32 -0.65 1.22
N LEU A 106 -17.14 -0.12 0.91
CA LEU A 106 -16.84 1.29 1.07
C LEU A 106 -17.70 2.16 0.16
N ALA A 107 -17.85 1.79 -1.10
CA ALA A 107 -18.72 2.50 -2.06
C ALA A 107 -20.17 2.57 -1.57
N LYS A 108 -20.70 1.48 -0.99
CA LYS A 108 -22.02 1.48 -0.35
C LYS A 108 -22.10 2.46 0.82
N LYS A 109 -21.11 2.45 1.71
CA LYS A 109 -21.04 3.37 2.86
C LYS A 109 -20.94 4.83 2.44
N VAL A 110 -20.18 5.13 1.39
CA VAL A 110 -20.07 6.48 0.82
C VAL A 110 -21.43 6.92 0.28
N LYS A 111 -22.06 6.09 -0.54
CA LYS A 111 -23.39 6.38 -1.10
C LYS A 111 -24.47 6.58 -0.03
N GLU A 112 -24.40 5.83 1.07
CA GLU A 112 -25.30 6.00 2.21
C GLU A 112 -25.07 7.34 2.92
N LYS A 113 -23.81 7.71 3.18
CA LYS A 113 -23.47 9.00 3.77
C LYS A 113 -23.87 10.18 2.89
N GLU A 114 -23.66 10.10 1.58
CA GLU A 114 -24.08 11.13 0.63
C GLU A 114 -25.60 11.34 0.65
N LYS A 115 -26.38 10.25 0.76
CA LYS A 115 -27.84 10.33 0.92
C LYS A 115 -28.23 11.00 2.23
N LEU A 116 -27.59 10.63 3.34
CA LEU A 116 -27.84 11.25 4.65
C LEU A 116 -27.53 12.75 4.63
N LEU A 117 -26.39 13.14 4.06
CA LEU A 117 -26.01 14.55 3.91
C LEU A 117 -26.99 15.32 3.02
N SER A 118 -27.44 14.72 1.92
CA SER A 118 -28.44 15.33 1.04
C SER A 118 -29.79 15.51 1.74
N GLN A 119 -30.21 14.52 2.54
CA GLN A 119 -31.44 14.59 3.31
C GLN A 119 -31.35 15.62 4.44
N GLU A 120 -30.20 15.70 5.13
CA GLU A 120 -29.94 16.71 6.16
C GLU A 120 -29.96 18.12 5.57
N ALA A 121 -29.35 18.32 4.40
CA ALA A 121 -29.40 19.59 3.68
C ALA A 121 -30.85 19.97 3.30
N GLN A 122 -31.64 19.03 2.78
CA GLN A 122 -33.04 19.26 2.45
C GLN A 122 -33.89 19.63 3.68
N CYS A 123 -33.75 18.91 4.80
CA CYS A 123 -34.44 19.26 6.05
C CYS A 123 -34.06 20.65 6.55
N ARG A 124 -32.77 21.02 6.46
CA ARG A 124 -32.27 22.33 6.88
C ARG A 124 -32.84 23.45 6.01
N GLU A 125 -32.90 23.27 4.69
CA GLU A 125 -33.52 24.23 3.77
C GLU A 125 -35.01 24.41 4.06
N GLN A 126 -35.75 23.30 4.24
CA GLN A 126 -37.18 23.36 4.54
C GLN A 126 -37.46 24.07 5.88
N GLN A 127 -36.60 23.85 6.89
CA GLN A 127 -36.71 24.55 8.16
C GLN A 127 -36.38 26.05 8.05
N GLN A 128 -35.45 26.45 7.18
CA GLN A 128 -35.19 27.86 6.88
C GLN A 128 -36.37 28.52 6.17
N GLN A 129 -37.00 27.83 5.22
CA GLN A 129 -38.20 28.32 4.54
C GLN A 129 -39.38 28.50 5.51
N LEU A 130 -39.64 27.51 6.38
CA LEU A 130 -40.67 27.62 7.42
C LEU A 130 -40.39 28.78 8.38
N ASN A 131 -39.14 29.00 8.79
CA ASN A 131 -38.79 30.15 9.61
C ASN A 131 -38.98 31.48 8.85
N HIS A 132 -38.70 31.52 7.55
CA HIS A 132 -38.96 32.71 6.73
C HIS A 132 -40.44 33.03 6.61
N ASP A 133 -41.31 32.04 6.35
CA ASP A 133 -42.76 32.23 6.26
C ASP A 133 -43.35 32.66 7.61
N TRP A 134 -42.89 32.06 8.70
CA TRP A 134 -43.33 32.40 10.05
C TRP A 134 -42.89 33.82 10.45
N ASN A 135 -41.65 34.20 10.13
CA ASN A 135 -41.17 35.57 10.35
C ASN A 135 -41.87 36.58 9.44
N SER A 136 -42.14 36.25 8.17
CA SER A 136 -42.88 37.12 7.24
C SER A 136 -44.32 37.37 7.71
N SER A 137 -45.00 36.32 8.19
CA SER A 137 -46.36 36.41 8.74
C SER A 137 -46.40 37.27 10.00
N ASN A 138 -45.40 37.16 10.87
CA ASN A 138 -45.29 38.00 12.06
C ASN A 138 -44.95 39.45 11.75
N VAL A 139 -44.09 39.71 10.75
CA VAL A 139 -43.79 41.07 10.28
C VAL A 139 -45.03 41.70 9.65
N HIS A 140 -45.79 40.96 8.84
CA HIS A 140 -47.05 41.45 8.27
C HIS A 140 -48.09 41.75 9.35
N LEU A 141 -48.27 40.88 10.34
CA LEU A 141 -49.17 41.10 11.48
C LEU A 141 -48.79 42.37 12.27
N MET A 142 -47.50 42.57 12.54
CA MET A 142 -46.98 43.80 13.16
C MET A 142 -47.24 45.04 12.30
N GLN A 143 -47.19 44.91 10.98
CA GLN A 143 -47.43 46.01 10.04
C GLN A 143 -48.93 46.35 9.90
N THR A 144 -49.83 45.37 9.99
CA THR A 144 -51.29 45.62 10.08
C THR A 144 -51.71 46.23 11.41
N LEU A 145 -51.10 45.82 12.53
CA LEU A 145 -51.40 46.38 13.85
C LEU A 145 -50.92 47.83 13.97
N THR A 146 -49.82 48.19 13.30
CA THR A 146 -49.33 49.58 13.24
C THR A 146 -50.10 50.44 12.23
N ASN A 147 -50.60 49.89 11.12
CA ASN A 147 -51.43 50.64 10.17
C ASN A 147 -52.90 50.81 10.60
N SER A 148 -53.37 50.05 11.60
CA SER A 148 -54.72 50.22 12.16
C SER A 148 -54.87 51.44 13.09
N SER A 149 -53.82 52.27 13.27
CA SER A 149 -53.85 53.42 14.19
C SER A 149 -54.02 54.80 13.54
N TYR A 150 -54.19 54.92 12.22
CA TYR A 150 -54.39 56.23 11.60
C TYR A 150 -55.47 56.21 10.52
N GLN A 151 -56.72 56.31 10.96
CA GLN A 151 -57.82 56.76 10.08
C GLN A 151 -58.81 57.64 10.85
N MET A 152 -58.33 58.84 11.22
CA MET A 152 -59.08 60.10 11.39
C MET A 152 -58.01 61.17 11.08
N GLY A 153 -58.12 62.05 10.09
CA GLY A 153 -59.24 62.92 9.78
C GLY A 153 -58.78 64.36 10.01
N GLY A 154 -58.18 64.96 8.97
CA GLY A 154 -58.18 66.40 8.65
C GLY A 154 -57.55 67.44 9.60
N GLY A 155 -56.66 68.27 9.03
CA GLY A 155 -56.77 69.72 9.22
C GLY A 155 -55.59 70.46 9.88
N SER A 156 -54.75 71.05 9.02
CA SER A 156 -54.19 72.44 9.07
C SER A 156 -53.41 72.98 10.29
N GLY A 157 -52.23 73.54 9.99
CA GLY A 157 -51.39 74.44 10.80
C GLY A 157 -49.91 74.13 10.53
N GLU A 158 -49.20 74.86 9.66
CA GLU A 158 -48.36 76.04 9.97
C GLU A 158 -47.33 75.75 11.08
N GLU A 159 -46.03 76.05 11.03
CA GLU A 159 -45.04 76.65 10.11
C GLU A 159 -43.67 76.38 10.81
N ASP A 160 -42.57 76.35 10.05
CA ASP A 160 -41.16 76.56 10.47
C ASP A 160 -40.50 75.62 11.49
N GLU A 161 -39.18 75.47 11.60
CA GLU A 161 -37.96 75.57 10.79
C GLU A 161 -36.87 74.95 11.70
N ASP A 162 -35.77 74.48 11.11
CA ASP A 162 -34.54 73.96 11.74
C ASP A 162 -34.47 72.53 12.34
N THR A 163 -33.74 71.69 11.60
CA THR A 163 -32.95 70.52 12.08
C THR A 163 -31.49 71.03 12.25
N PRO A 164 -30.51 70.42 12.98
CA PRO A 164 -30.43 68.98 13.28
C PRO A 164 -29.64 68.51 14.54
N THR A 165 -29.63 67.18 14.68
CA THR A 165 -28.65 66.29 15.36
C THR A 165 -28.82 65.98 16.85
N GLY A 166 -29.05 64.69 17.12
CA GLY A 166 -28.81 64.12 18.43
C GLY A 166 -29.37 62.71 18.62
N HIS A 167 -28.53 61.71 18.31
CA HIS A 167 -28.63 60.31 18.76
C HIS A 167 -29.69 59.44 18.06
N ARG A 168 -29.43 58.18 17.70
CA ARG A 168 -28.27 57.31 17.61
C ARG A 168 -28.85 56.05 16.96
N ALA A 169 -28.09 55.42 16.07
CA ALA A 169 -28.44 54.20 15.35
C ALA A 169 -29.35 53.22 16.14
N ASN A 170 -30.55 52.97 15.62
CA ASN A 170 -31.37 51.83 16.01
C ASN A 170 -30.80 50.55 15.39
N ALA A 171 -29.66 50.11 15.93
CA ALA A 171 -29.16 48.76 15.78
C ALA A 171 -29.22 48.09 17.16
N LEU A 172 -30.44 47.78 17.60
CA LEU A 172 -30.65 46.96 18.79
C LEU A 172 -30.39 45.50 18.42
N LEU A 173 -29.12 45.11 18.44
CA LEU A 173 -28.74 43.72 18.36
C LEU A 173 -29.27 42.99 19.62
N PRO A 174 -30.05 41.92 19.45
CA PRO A 174 -30.66 41.22 20.58
C PRO A 174 -29.61 40.58 21.50
N ALA A 175 -29.92 40.55 22.81
CA ALA A 175 -28.98 40.24 23.90
C ALA A 175 -28.28 38.87 23.82
N TRP A 176 -28.75 37.93 22.98
CA TRP A 176 -28.10 36.62 22.78
C TRP A 176 -26.80 36.71 21.99
N MET A 177 -26.61 37.77 21.20
CA MET A 177 -25.44 37.93 20.32
C MET A 177 -24.18 38.41 21.07
N LEU A 178 -24.33 38.81 22.34
CA LEU A 178 -23.25 39.34 23.19
C LEU A 178 -22.62 38.27 24.11
N ARG A 179 -23.01 36.99 24.00
CA ARG A 179 -22.51 35.92 24.87
C ARG A 179 -21.57 34.96 24.13
N HIS A 180 -20.36 35.40 23.80
CA HIS A 180 -19.23 34.49 23.47
C HIS A 180 -17.86 35.18 23.46
N LEU A 181 -17.65 36.18 24.33
CA LEU A 181 -16.32 36.76 24.58
C LEU A 181 -16.04 36.80 26.08
N HIS A 182 -15.75 35.62 26.64
CA HIS A 182 -14.68 35.40 27.63
C HIS A 182 -14.53 33.90 27.87
#